data_AF-A0A4U2YXL4-F1
#
_entry.id   AF-A0A4U2YXL4-F1
#
_cell.length_a   1.000
_cell.length_b   1.000
_cell.length_c   1.000
_cell.angle_alpha   90.00
_cell.angle_beta   90.00
_cell.angle_gamma   90.00
#
_symmetry.space_group_name_H-M   'P 1'
#
loop_
_entity.id
_entity.type
_entity.pdbx_description
1 polymer ?
#
loop_
_entity_poly.entity_id
_entity_poly.type
_entity_poly.pdbx_seq_one_letter_code
_entity_poly.pdbx_strand_id
1 'polypeptide(L)'
;MSEAELDAILSSGEEITIELTDEQVAEHYAEIKGVSLDEAYQAMSDNLVQSNSREKRSLAPKSSCSWLATSTPITIPNRSYKPTLLVYLNVCRGGGAQYIDTNTKPLLQEFRANPISFDGTIVVELYNGHFFYIINGDFYNLTMSTHTGTVGVTTVFSATYSIASTSNYYASLTILRTKRDVLGY
;
A
#
# COMPACT_ATOMS: atom_id res chain seq x y z
N MET A 1 -6.28 -13.10 14.41
CA MET A 1 -4.83 -13.16 14.17
C MET A 1 -4.23 -12.00 14.94
N SER A 2 -3.19 -12.26 15.73
CA SER A 2 -2.47 -11.24 16.48
C SER A 2 -1.64 -10.35 15.54
N GLU A 3 -1.26 -9.17 16.03
CA GLU A 3 -0.38 -8.23 15.32
C GLU A 3 0.96 -8.88 14.92
N ALA A 4 1.59 -9.60 15.84
CA ALA A 4 2.86 -10.29 15.58
C ALA A 4 2.75 -11.38 14.50
N GLU A 5 1.62 -12.10 14.46
CA GLU A 5 1.34 -13.07 13.39
C GLU A 5 1.14 -12.37 12.05
N LEU A 6 0.42 -11.24 12.03
CA LEU A 6 0.21 -10.45 10.82
C LEU A 6 1.53 -9.90 10.28
N ASP A 7 2.36 -9.33 11.15
CA ASP A 7 3.68 -8.82 10.79
C ASP A 7 4.57 -9.92 10.22
N ALA A 8 4.60 -11.09 10.87
CA ALA A 8 5.35 -12.25 10.39
C ALA A 8 4.90 -12.71 9.00
N ILE A 9 3.59 -12.72 8.74
CA ILE A 9 3.03 -13.06 7.42
C ILE A 9 3.45 -12.02 6.38
N LEU A 10 3.24 -10.72 6.64
CA LEU A 10 3.54 -9.66 5.69
C LEU A 10 5.05 -9.47 5.46
N SER A 11 5.88 -9.83 6.44
CA SER A 11 7.35 -9.81 6.39
C SER A 11 7.99 -11.12 5.92
N SER A 12 7.19 -12.16 5.62
CA SER A 12 7.70 -13.50 5.27
C SER A 12 8.61 -13.53 4.04
N GLY A 13 8.52 -12.51 3.18
CA GLY A 13 9.18 -12.49 1.88
C GLY A 13 8.46 -13.35 0.83
N GLU A 14 7.23 -13.77 1.11
CA GLU A 14 6.33 -14.38 0.15
C GLU A 14 5.37 -13.34 -0.44
N GLU A 15 4.89 -13.61 -1.66
CA GLU A 15 3.86 -12.79 -2.28
C GLU A 15 2.48 -13.18 -1.71
N ILE A 16 1.89 -12.29 -0.90
CA ILE A 16 0.70 -12.58 -0.10
C ILE A 16 -0.36 -11.51 -0.32
N THR A 17 -1.63 -11.94 -0.24
CA THR A 17 -2.80 -11.08 -0.19
C THR A 17 -3.72 -11.58 0.92
N ILE A 18 -4.10 -10.70 1.84
CA ILE A 18 -4.92 -11.05 3.00
C ILE A 18 -5.95 -9.96 3.30
N GLU A 19 -7.17 -10.36 3.65
CA GLU A 19 -8.21 -9.46 4.12
C GLU A 19 -7.99 -9.18 5.61
N LEU A 20 -8.05 -7.90 5.99
CA LEU A 20 -7.80 -7.42 7.35
C LEU A 20 -9.04 -6.75 7.92
N THR A 21 -9.20 -6.82 9.24
CA THR A 21 -10.17 -5.99 9.97
C THR A 21 -9.68 -4.55 10.08
N ASP A 22 -10.58 -3.61 10.34
CA ASP A 22 -10.22 -2.20 10.54
C ASP A 22 -9.19 -2.02 11.67
N GLU A 23 -9.33 -2.79 12.75
CA GLU A 23 -8.39 -2.78 13.88
C GLU A 23 -6.98 -3.24 13.47
N GLN A 24 -6.88 -4.37 12.76
CA GLN A 24 -5.60 -4.89 12.27
C GLN A 24 -4.90 -3.93 11.31
N VAL A 25 -5.68 -3.23 10.48
CA VAL A 25 -5.16 -2.21 9.57
C VAL A 25 -4.65 -1.01 10.34
N ALA A 26 -5.41 -0.53 11.31
CA ALA A 26 -5.04 0.63 12.12
C ALA A 26 -3.77 0.37 12.94
N GLU A 27 -3.68 -0.79 13.60
CA GLU A 27 -2.50 -1.21 14.37
C GLU A 27 -1.26 -1.29 13.48
N HIS A 28 -1.34 -2.01 12.37
CA HIS A 28 -0.19 -2.21 11.50
C HIS A 28 0.21 -0.93 10.74
N TYR A 29 -0.76 -0.07 10.39
CA TYR A 29 -0.48 1.26 9.86
C TYR A 29 0.21 2.15 10.89
N ALA A 30 -0.26 2.15 12.14
CA ALA A 30 0.35 2.89 13.24
C ALA A 30 1.81 2.49 13.46
N GLU A 31 2.09 1.19 13.45
CA GLU A 31 3.44 0.63 13.56
C GLU A 31 4.34 1.08 12.39
N ILE A 32 3.89 0.86 11.14
CA ILE A 32 4.70 1.20 9.95
C ILE A 32 4.99 2.70 9.88
N LYS A 33 3.99 3.53 10.16
CA LYS A 33 4.13 4.98 10.02
C LYS A 33 4.70 5.65 11.27
N GLY A 34 4.82 4.92 12.39
CA GLY A 34 5.24 5.47 13.67
C GLY A 34 4.26 6.52 14.22
N VAL A 35 2.95 6.31 14.05
CA VAL A 35 1.88 7.21 14.51
C VAL A 35 1.02 6.54 15.59
N SER A 36 0.18 7.31 16.27
CA SER A 36 -0.79 6.75 17.22
C SER A 36 -1.92 5.99 16.53
N LEU A 37 -2.60 5.11 17.27
CA LEU A 37 -3.75 4.37 16.76
C LEU A 37 -4.90 5.31 16.34
N ASP A 38 -5.10 6.41 17.08
CA ASP A 38 -6.10 7.44 16.73
C ASP A 38 -5.76 8.13 15.40
N GLU A 39 -4.49 8.45 15.16
CA GLU A 39 -4.02 8.99 13.88
C GLU A 39 -4.18 7.98 12.74
N ALA A 40 -3.98 6.69 13.00
CA ALA A 40 -4.22 5.63 12.03
C ALA A 40 -5.69 5.53 11.63
N TYR A 41 -6.61 5.52 12.61
CA TYR A 41 -8.05 5.55 12.34
C TYR A 41 -8.48 6.82 11.61
N GLN A 42 -7.90 7.97 11.96
CA GLN A 42 -8.16 9.22 11.24
C GLN A 42 -7.71 9.12 9.78
N ALA A 43 -6.51 8.58 9.53
CA ALA A 43 -6.03 8.36 8.17
C ALA A 43 -6.95 7.42 7.37
N MET A 44 -7.41 6.32 7.96
CA MET A 44 -8.40 5.43 7.34
C MET A 44 -9.70 6.16 7.00
N SER A 45 -10.22 6.98 7.93
CA SER A 45 -11.43 7.78 7.71
C SER A 45 -11.25 8.81 6.59
N ASP A 46 -10.14 9.56 6.58
CA ASP A 46 -9.84 10.57 5.57
C ASP A 46 -9.74 9.96 4.16
N ASN A 47 -9.21 8.73 4.06
CA ASN A 47 -9.19 7.96 2.82
C ASN A 47 -10.60 7.69 2.29
N LEU A 48 -11.53 7.29 3.17
CA LEU A 48 -12.92 6.98 2.84
C LEU A 48 -13.78 8.24 2.59
N VAL A 49 -13.47 9.38 3.20
CA VAL A 49 -14.21 10.63 2.97
C VAL A 49 -13.87 11.22 1.60
N GLN A 50 -12.63 11.07 1.13
CA GLN A 50 -12.23 11.52 -0.20
C GLN A 50 -13.04 10.84 -1.32
N SER A 51 -13.41 9.57 -1.19
CA SER A 51 -14.26 8.87 -2.17
C SER A 51 -15.73 9.31 -2.11
N ASN A 52 -16.29 9.51 -0.91
CA ASN A 52 -17.68 9.93 -0.72
C ASN A 52 -18.01 11.34 -1.25
N SER A 53 -17.02 12.20 -1.47
CA SER A 53 -17.22 13.54 -2.04
C SER A 53 -17.60 13.53 -3.54
N ARG A 54 -17.40 12.40 -4.24
CA ARG A 54 -17.66 12.28 -5.69
C ARG A 54 -18.95 11.53 -6.05
N GLU A 55 -19.54 10.74 -5.15
CA GLU A 55 -20.75 9.97 -5.44
C GLU A 55 -22.00 10.53 -4.76
N LYS A 56 -22.59 11.55 -5.39
CA LYS A 56 -24.05 11.78 -5.26
C LYS A 56 -24.78 10.81 -6.18
N ARG A 57 -25.58 9.92 -5.56
CA ARG A 57 -26.70 9.12 -6.10
C ARG A 57 -26.37 7.72 -6.63
N SER A 58 -26.55 6.72 -5.78
CA SER A 58 -27.27 5.48 -6.15
C SER A 58 -27.72 4.74 -4.89
N LEU A 59 -29.02 4.42 -4.80
CA LEU A 59 -29.60 3.53 -3.80
C LEU A 59 -29.26 2.07 -4.18
N ALA A 60 -28.01 1.68 -4.03
CA ALA A 60 -27.58 0.28 -4.07
C ALA A 60 -27.37 -0.21 -2.62
N PRO A 61 -27.58 -1.50 -2.31
CA PRO A 61 -27.42 -2.02 -0.95
C PRO A 61 -26.03 -1.67 -0.43
N LYS A 62 -25.96 -1.14 0.80
CA LYS A 62 -24.72 -0.70 1.46
C LYS A 62 -23.61 -1.73 1.21
N SER A 63 -22.65 -1.40 0.37
CA SER A 63 -21.47 -2.21 0.17
C SER A 63 -20.75 -2.31 1.51
N SER A 64 -20.60 -3.52 2.04
CA SER A 64 -19.65 -3.74 3.14
C SER A 64 -18.26 -3.67 2.53
N CYS A 65 -17.47 -2.69 2.94
CA CYS A 65 -16.09 -2.57 2.53
C CYS A 65 -15.17 -3.02 3.67
N SER A 66 -14.05 -3.60 3.30
CA SER A 66 -12.97 -4.05 4.16
C SER A 66 -11.64 -3.65 3.53
N TRP A 67 -10.54 -4.06 4.15
CA TRP A 67 -9.19 -3.77 3.67
C TRP A 67 -8.50 -5.03 3.20
N LEU A 68 -7.76 -4.89 2.11
CA LEU A 68 -6.91 -5.93 1.56
C LEU A 68 -5.46 -5.46 1.65
N ALA A 69 -4.66 -6.17 2.43
CA ALA A 69 -3.22 -5.95 2.49
C ALA A 69 -2.52 -6.87 1.50
N THR A 70 -1.63 -6.32 0.69
CA THR A 70 -0.72 -7.10 -0.15
C THR A 70 0.72 -6.93 0.28
N SER A 71 1.46 -8.02 0.26
CA SER A 71 2.91 -8.07 0.42
C SER A 71 3.50 -8.59 -0.88
N THR A 72 4.37 -7.80 -1.52
CA THR A 72 5.02 -8.14 -2.80
C THR A 72 6.54 -8.01 -2.65
N PRO A 73 7.28 -9.12 -2.57
CA PRO A 73 8.74 -9.11 -2.52
C PRO A 73 9.32 -8.60 -3.84
N ILE A 74 10.11 -7.53 -3.77
CA ILE A 74 10.69 -6.90 -4.95
C ILE A 74 12.12 -7.40 -5.17
N THR A 75 12.39 -7.83 -6.40
CA THR A 75 13.75 -8.21 -6.80
C THR A 75 14.50 -6.99 -7.29
N ILE A 76 15.59 -6.64 -6.60
CA ILE A 76 16.53 -5.61 -7.06
C ILE A 76 17.62 -6.29 -7.90
N PRO A 77 17.91 -5.81 -9.13
CA PRO A 77 18.95 -6.37 -9.96
C PRO A 77 20.30 -6.44 -9.22
N ASN A 78 20.97 -7.59 -9.31
CA ASN A 78 22.29 -7.84 -8.69
C ASN A 78 22.33 -7.71 -7.15
N ARG A 79 21.20 -7.83 -6.46
CA ARG A 79 21.10 -7.85 -5.00
C ARG A 79 20.35 -9.09 -4.52
N SER A 80 20.77 -9.63 -3.39
CA SER A 80 20.11 -10.76 -2.73
C SER A 80 18.96 -10.33 -1.82
N TYR A 81 19.05 -9.14 -1.24
CA TYR A 81 17.99 -8.58 -0.41
C TYR A 81 16.79 -8.19 -1.27
N LYS A 82 15.59 -8.56 -0.80
CA LYS A 82 14.33 -8.27 -1.46
C LYS A 82 13.46 -7.42 -0.54
N PRO A 83 13.40 -6.09 -0.73
CA PRO A 83 12.47 -5.27 0.04
C PRO A 83 11.04 -5.65 -0.33
N THR A 84 10.13 -5.50 0.62
CA THR A 84 8.72 -5.87 0.43
C THR A 84 7.90 -4.62 0.16
N LEU A 85 7.20 -4.58 -0.97
CA LEU A 85 6.19 -3.56 -1.24
C LEU A 85 4.88 -3.94 -0.54
N LEU A 86 4.38 -3.04 0.31
CA LEU A 86 3.08 -3.12 0.96
C LEU A 86 2.09 -2.17 0.27
N VAL A 87 0.94 -2.70 -0.13
CA VAL A 87 -0.17 -1.92 -0.70
C VAL A 87 -1.46 -2.29 0.00
N TYR A 88 -2.15 -1.31 0.59
CA TYR A 88 -3.37 -1.52 1.37
C TYR A 88 -4.54 -0.89 0.62
N LEU A 89 -5.47 -1.75 0.19
CA LEU A 89 -6.54 -1.40 -0.73
C LEU A 89 -7.88 -1.47 -0.01
N ASN A 90 -8.77 -0.52 -0.31
CA ASN A 90 -10.15 -0.65 0.09
C ASN A 90 -10.88 -1.60 -0.89
N VAL A 91 -11.60 -2.57 -0.34
CA VAL A 91 -12.27 -3.60 -1.13
C VAL A 91 -13.70 -3.75 -0.65
N CYS A 92 -14.65 -3.63 -1.57
CA CYS A 92 -16.06 -3.63 -1.27
C CYS A 92 -16.76 -4.87 -1.83
N ARG A 93 -17.90 -5.22 -1.24
CA ARG A 93 -18.79 -6.28 -1.74
C ARG A 93 -20.09 -5.68 -2.24
N GLY A 94 -20.47 -6.02 -3.46
CA GLY A 94 -21.70 -5.55 -4.09
C GLY A 94 -22.20 -6.54 -5.13
N GLY A 95 -23.52 -6.78 -5.18
CA GLY A 95 -24.11 -7.68 -6.18
C GLY A 95 -23.60 -9.12 -6.16
N GLY A 96 -23.06 -9.61 -5.04
CA GLY A 96 -22.51 -10.96 -4.90
C GLY A 96 -21.03 -11.11 -5.29
N ALA A 97 -20.36 -10.02 -5.69
CA ALA A 97 -18.93 -10.02 -6.03
C ALA A 97 -18.14 -9.04 -5.15
N GLN A 98 -16.84 -9.33 -4.99
CA GLN A 98 -15.87 -8.45 -4.33
C GLN A 98 -15.13 -7.63 -5.39
N TYR A 99 -14.92 -6.34 -5.14
CA TYR A 99 -14.23 -5.42 -6.04
C TYR A 99 -13.36 -4.43 -5.28
N ILE A 100 -12.26 -4.00 -5.90
CA ILE A 100 -11.42 -2.91 -5.35
C ILE A 100 -12.17 -1.59 -5.56
N ASP A 101 -12.30 -0.78 -4.51
CA ASP A 101 -12.80 0.58 -4.67
C ASP A 101 -11.73 1.45 -5.32
N THR A 102 -11.82 1.59 -6.64
CA THR A 102 -10.84 2.34 -7.43
C THR A 102 -10.90 3.85 -7.22
N ASN A 103 -11.92 4.37 -6.52
CA ASN A 103 -12.06 5.78 -6.20
C ASN A 103 -11.44 6.16 -4.85
N THR A 104 -11.13 5.18 -4.02
CA THR A 104 -10.42 5.36 -2.76
C THR A 104 -8.93 5.14 -3.01
N LYS A 105 -8.11 6.12 -2.64
CA LYS A 105 -6.65 5.97 -2.72
C LYS A 105 -6.21 4.81 -1.79
N PRO A 106 -5.16 4.07 -2.14
CA PRO A 106 -4.60 3.09 -1.22
C PRO A 106 -4.21 3.77 0.10
N LEU A 107 -4.54 3.12 1.23
CA LEU A 107 -4.17 3.61 2.55
C LEU A 107 -2.65 3.59 2.74
N LEU A 108 -1.99 2.59 2.15
CA LEU A 108 -0.55 2.39 2.23
C LEU A 108 0.00 2.01 0.84
N GLN A 109 1.15 2.59 0.50
CA GLN A 109 1.96 2.29 -0.69
C GLN A 109 3.43 2.45 -0.29
N GLU A 110 4.01 1.49 0.43
CA GLU A 110 5.29 1.67 1.15
C GLU A 110 6.18 0.44 1.08
N PHE A 111 7.49 0.65 1.14
CA PHE A 111 8.46 -0.42 1.28
C PHE A 111 8.76 -0.73 2.74
N ARG A 112 8.62 -2.00 3.13
CA ARG A 112 9.30 -2.55 4.29
C ARG A 112 10.67 -3.07 3.87
N ALA A 113 11.73 -2.33 4.22
CA ALA A 113 13.05 -2.51 3.63
C ALA A 113 14.26 -2.42 4.58
N ASN A 114 14.11 -2.60 5.90
CA ASN A 114 15.24 -2.51 6.86
C ASN A 114 16.39 -3.50 6.50
N PRO A 115 17.66 -3.06 6.38
CA PRO A 115 18.24 -1.75 6.78
C PRO A 115 18.39 -0.70 5.68
N ILE A 116 17.73 -0.88 4.55
CA ILE A 116 17.70 0.11 3.46
C ILE A 116 16.41 0.94 3.50
N SER A 117 16.46 2.12 2.90
CA SER A 117 15.30 3.02 2.75
C SER A 117 15.14 3.43 1.30
N PHE A 118 13.92 3.74 0.92
CA PHE A 118 13.56 4.09 -0.44
C PHE A 118 13.42 5.61 -0.61
N ASP A 119 13.98 6.14 -1.69
CA ASP A 119 13.81 7.50 -2.19
C ASP A 119 13.28 7.43 -3.63
N GLY A 120 12.14 8.07 -3.91
CA GLY A 120 11.50 8.01 -5.21
C GLY A 120 9.98 7.84 -5.14
N THR A 121 9.41 7.23 -6.18
CA THR A 121 7.96 7.16 -6.38
C THR A 121 7.45 5.74 -6.52
N ILE A 122 6.30 5.48 -5.90
CA ILE A 122 5.50 4.26 -6.05
C ILE A 122 4.14 4.67 -6.61
N VAL A 123 3.87 4.28 -7.84
CA VAL A 123 2.57 4.52 -8.48
C VAL A 123 1.76 3.23 -8.45
N VAL A 124 0.51 3.33 -8.02
CA VAL A 124 -0.48 2.25 -8.04
C VAL A 124 -1.66 2.68 -8.89
N GLU A 125 -2.03 1.85 -9.85
CA GLU A 125 -3.18 2.04 -10.74
C GLU A 125 -4.21 0.94 -10.46
N LEU A 126 -5.37 1.33 -9.95
CA LEU A 126 -6.41 0.42 -9.47
C LEU A 126 -7.36 0.00 -10.59
N TYR A 127 -7.65 -1.30 -10.64
CA TYR A 127 -8.67 -1.90 -11.49
C TYR A 127 -9.57 -2.79 -10.64
N ASN A 128 -10.66 -3.28 -11.21
CA ASN A 128 -11.44 -4.31 -10.53
C ASN A 128 -10.61 -5.61 -10.45
N GLY A 129 -10.40 -6.12 -9.23
CA GLY A 129 -9.73 -7.39 -8.95
C GLY A 129 -8.20 -7.39 -8.98
N HIS A 130 -7.58 -6.34 -9.50
CA HIS A 130 -6.12 -6.23 -9.62
C HIS A 130 -5.67 -4.78 -9.57
N PHE A 131 -4.36 -4.58 -9.41
CA PHE A 131 -3.75 -3.28 -9.62
C PHE A 131 -2.47 -3.44 -10.44
N PHE A 132 -2.04 -2.34 -11.06
CA PHE A 132 -0.69 -2.23 -11.58
C PHE A 132 0.15 -1.37 -10.64
N TYR A 133 1.43 -1.70 -10.53
CA TYR A 133 2.38 -0.86 -9.84
C TYR A 133 3.57 -0.50 -10.75
N ILE A 134 4.07 0.72 -10.58
CA ILE A 134 5.27 1.26 -11.21
C ILE A 134 6.13 1.82 -10.09
N ILE A 135 7.42 1.47 -10.08
CA ILE A 135 8.36 1.94 -9.05
C ILE A 135 9.53 2.58 -9.76
N ASN A 136 9.89 3.78 -9.31
CA ASN A 136 11.07 4.46 -9.81
C ASN A 136 11.75 5.17 -8.66
N GLY A 137 12.97 4.76 -8.33
CA GLY A 137 13.73 5.35 -7.25
C GLY A 137 15.00 4.59 -6.92
N ASP A 138 15.57 4.95 -5.78
CA ASP A 138 16.83 4.43 -5.29
C ASP A 138 16.68 3.96 -3.84
N PHE A 139 17.49 2.98 -3.48
CA PHE A 139 17.65 2.50 -2.12
C PHE A 139 18.97 2.97 -1.52
N TYR A 140 18.96 3.24 -0.22
CA TYR A 140 20.11 3.73 0.53
C TYR A 140 20.21 3.01 1.88
N ASN A 141 21.42 2.71 2.35
CA ASN A 141 21.64 2.04 3.63
C ASN A 141 21.54 3.01 4.81
N LEU A 142 21.03 2.50 5.95
CA LEU A 142 21.12 3.12 7.27
C LEU A 142 20.57 4.55 7.32
N THR A 143 19.43 4.77 6.66
CA THR A 143 18.71 6.04 6.70
C THR A 143 17.23 5.78 7.02
N MET A 144 16.42 6.83 7.03
CA MET A 144 14.96 6.74 7.16
C MET A 144 14.32 7.39 5.94
N SER A 145 13.33 6.72 5.35
CA SER A 145 12.47 7.29 4.34
C SER A 145 11.34 8.09 5.00
N THR A 146 11.07 9.27 4.47
CA THR A 146 9.90 10.07 4.82
C THR A 146 8.93 10.04 3.65
N HIS A 147 7.67 9.68 3.93
CA HIS A 147 6.59 9.81 2.97
C HIS A 147 6.22 11.30 2.83
N THR A 148 6.52 11.89 1.67
CA THR A 148 6.32 13.33 1.43
C THR A 148 4.94 13.65 0.87
N GLY A 149 4.20 12.64 0.44
CA GLY A 149 2.78 12.73 0.13
C GLY A 149 2.31 11.71 -0.89
N THR A 150 1.00 11.50 -0.93
CA THR A 150 0.33 10.74 -1.98
C THR A 150 -0.56 11.69 -2.78
N VAL A 151 -0.39 11.72 -4.09
CA VAL A 151 -1.26 12.43 -5.02
C VAL A 151 -1.95 11.45 -5.95
N GLY A 152 -3.17 11.74 -6.37
CA GLY A 152 -3.86 10.87 -7.31
C GLY A 152 -5.09 11.51 -7.93
N VAL A 153 -5.41 11.04 -9.13
CA VAL A 153 -6.61 11.38 -9.87
C VAL A 153 -7.24 10.07 -10.32
N THR A 154 -8.56 9.98 -10.19
CA THR A 154 -9.34 8.77 -10.51
C THR A 154 -8.76 7.51 -9.87
N THR A 155 -8.15 6.62 -10.67
CA THR A 155 -7.68 5.29 -10.25
C THR A 155 -6.16 5.21 -10.11
N VAL A 156 -5.44 6.31 -10.34
CA VAL A 156 -3.97 6.35 -10.32
C VAL A 156 -3.50 7.15 -9.12
N PHE A 157 -2.69 6.53 -8.26
CA PHE A 157 -2.18 7.10 -7.02
C PHE A 157 -0.67 6.96 -6.93
N SER A 158 0.03 8.07 -6.76
CA SER A 158 1.49 8.16 -6.65
C SER A 158 1.89 8.59 -5.24
N ALA A 159 2.61 7.71 -4.54
CA ALA A 159 3.26 8.02 -3.28
C ALA A 159 4.72 8.39 -3.51
N THR A 160 5.16 9.51 -2.93
CA THR A 160 6.54 9.99 -3.03
C THR A 160 7.25 9.85 -1.70
N TYR A 161 8.47 9.34 -1.75
CA TYR A 161 9.36 9.14 -0.62
C TYR A 161 10.64 9.93 -0.84
N SER A 162 11.19 10.46 0.25
CA SER A 162 12.50 11.12 0.25
C SER A 162 13.31 10.68 1.45
N ILE A 163 14.63 10.73 1.35
CA ILE A 163 15.55 10.48 2.46
C ILE A 163 16.33 11.75 2.79
N ALA A 164 16.84 11.85 4.02
CA ALA A 164 17.60 13.01 4.47
C ALA A 164 19.06 13.03 3.98
N SER A 165 19.61 11.88 3.57
CA SER A 165 20.99 11.78 3.07
C SER A 165 21.13 10.68 2.03
N THR A 166 21.73 11.01 0.88
CA THR A 166 21.97 10.10 -0.24
C THR A 166 23.40 9.52 -0.26
N SER A 167 24.20 9.76 0.79
CA SER A 167 25.61 9.36 0.83
C SER A 167 25.86 7.85 0.83
N ASN A 168 24.84 7.04 1.16
CA ASN A 168 24.93 5.60 1.38
C ASN A 168 24.17 4.80 0.31
N TYR A 169 24.34 5.16 -0.96
CA TYR A 169 23.66 4.48 -2.08
C TYR A 169 23.82 2.96 -2.02
N TYR A 170 22.69 2.25 -2.19
CA TYR A 170 22.62 0.80 -2.19
C TYR A 170 22.34 0.24 -3.59
N ALA A 171 21.25 0.68 -4.22
CA ALA A 171 20.85 0.23 -5.56
C ALA A 171 19.74 1.10 -6.15
N SER A 172 19.64 1.15 -7.47
CA SER A 172 18.51 1.75 -8.18
C SER A 172 17.45 0.69 -8.49
N LEU A 173 16.19 1.11 -8.47
CA LEU A 173 15.06 0.28 -8.81
C LEU A 173 14.14 1.02 -9.79
N THR A 174 14.02 0.43 -10.98
CA THR A 174 13.00 0.83 -11.96
C THR A 174 12.18 -0.40 -12.31
N ILE A 175 10.94 -0.43 -11.85
CA ILE A 175 9.94 -1.42 -12.23
C ILE A 175 8.95 -0.74 -13.15
N LEU A 176 8.87 -1.23 -14.37
CA LEU A 176 7.82 -0.86 -15.31
C LEU A 176 6.48 -1.44 -14.85
N ARG A 177 5.40 -0.97 -15.47
CA ARG A 177 4.02 -1.35 -15.14
C ARG A 177 3.85 -2.86 -14.99
N THR A 178 3.70 -3.32 -13.74
CA THR A 178 3.60 -4.73 -13.36
C THR A 178 2.24 -4.99 -12.74
N LYS A 179 1.56 -6.06 -13.16
CA LYS A 179 0.22 -6.43 -12.68
C LYS A 179 0.33 -7.25 -11.39
N ARG A 180 -0.57 -7.00 -10.44
CA ARG A 180 -0.81 -7.83 -9.27
C ARG A 180 -2.29 -8.18 -9.17
N ASP A 181 -2.62 -9.45 -9.37
CA ASP A 181 -3.96 -9.99 -9.17
C ASP A 181 -4.19 -10.26 -7.69
N VAL A 182 -5.31 -9.75 -7.15
CA VAL A 182 -5.59 -9.80 -5.70
C VAL A 182 -6.97 -10.35 -5.38
N LEU A 183 -7.90 -10.33 -6.34
CA LEU A 183 -9.15 -11.06 -6.29
C LEU A 183 -9.11 -12.09 -7.44
N GLY A 184 -9.29 -13.37 -7.12
CA GLY A 184 -8.94 -14.51 -7.99
C GLY A 184 -9.86 -14.75 -9.20
N TYR A 185 -10.11 -13.74 -10.01
CA TYR A 185 -10.92 -13.82 -11.24
C TYR A 185 -10.23 -13.14 -12.44
#